data_AF-A0A7X8H920-F1
#
_entry.id   AF-A0A7X8H920-F1
#
_cell.length_a   1.000
_cell.length_b   1.000
_cell.length_c   1.000
_cell.angle_alpha   90.00
_cell.angle_beta   90.00
_cell.angle_gamma   90.00
#
_symmetry.space_group_name_H-M   'P 1'
#
loop_
_entity.id
_entity.type
_entity.pdbx_description
1 polymer ?
#
loop_
_entity_poly.entity_id
_entity_poly.type
_entity_poly.pdbx_seq_one_letter_code
_entity_poly.pdbx_strand_id
1 'polypeptide(L)'
;MQGGNLADEYRFRVRWVSYFQKLNKLKILLMVGGIIILEIYKREHELMKDDLFHLKDCQIKFIAFAVTATGFLLSILANGKSSEAFYLIPLIILLPGWCVFFDKAVTLARMLGYYTILEGLIVGRYESKNFKGWERALGEYRENSEKKLMASKSSWKTISIREKIGFFFEVVLLRRNIKPNYWHLIYSIFFWLSWLCIGLSISSISTFLGQNIMSKLSILIIGFLTLIFSVSNLRTLHELEKGKYSCKSNNIAWKKILDVVKTKSAR
;
A
#
# COMPACT_ATOMS: atom_id res chain seq x y z
N MET A 1 -59.27 -57.91 9.46
CA MET A 1 -57.98 -57.45 8.90
C MET A 1 -57.83 -55.97 9.18
N GLN A 2 -56.95 -55.59 10.12
CA GLN A 2 -56.24 -54.30 10.23
C GLN A 2 -55.53 -54.26 11.60
N GLY A 3 -54.71 -55.27 11.87
CA GLY A 3 -53.74 -55.23 12.97
C GLY A 3 -52.49 -54.50 12.47
N GLY A 4 -52.61 -53.19 12.22
CA GLY A 4 -51.48 -52.35 11.85
C GLY A 4 -50.46 -52.36 12.98
N ASN A 5 -49.24 -52.78 12.66
CA ASN A 5 -48.18 -53.13 13.59
C ASN A 5 -47.70 -51.90 14.40
N LEU A 6 -48.23 -51.70 15.60
CA LEU A 6 -47.86 -50.61 16.53
C LEU A 6 -46.33 -50.50 16.74
N ALA A 7 -45.62 -51.62 16.63
CA ALA A 7 -44.17 -51.70 16.73
C ALA A 7 -43.44 -50.94 15.60
N ASP A 8 -44.02 -50.87 14.41
CA ASP A 8 -43.41 -50.19 13.27
C ASP A 8 -43.63 -48.67 13.33
N GLU A 9 -44.77 -48.21 13.85
CA GLU A 9 -44.99 -46.78 14.13
C GLU A 9 -44.03 -46.27 15.21
N TYR A 10 -43.80 -47.07 16.26
CA TYR A 10 -42.85 -46.72 17.33
C TYR A 10 -41.41 -46.65 16.79
N ARG A 11 -40.99 -47.62 15.97
CA ARG A 11 -39.66 -47.59 15.33
C ARG A 11 -39.48 -46.39 14.42
N PHE A 12 -40.52 -45.96 13.70
CA PHE A 12 -40.48 -44.77 12.86
C PHE A 12 -40.28 -43.50 13.71
N ARG A 13 -41.05 -43.31 14.79
CA ARG A 13 -40.90 -42.16 15.69
C ARG A 13 -39.51 -42.07 16.31
N VAL A 14 -38.96 -43.18 16.81
CA VAL A 14 -37.60 -43.21 17.39
C VAL A 14 -36.55 -42.80 16.36
N ARG A 15 -36.68 -43.25 15.10
CA ARG A 15 -35.76 -42.88 14.02
C ARG A 15 -35.85 -41.39 13.67
N TRP A 16 -37.05 -40.81 13.62
CA TRP A 16 -37.27 -39.37 13.39
C TRP A 16 -36.69 -38.49 14.48
N VAL A 17 -36.86 -38.84 15.76
CA VAL A 17 -36.29 -38.10 16.88
C VAL A 17 -34.76 -38.08 16.80
N SER A 18 -34.13 -39.21 16.44
CA SER A 18 -32.68 -39.30 16.23
C SER A 18 -32.19 -38.40 15.09
N TYR A 19 -32.91 -38.36 13.96
CA TYR A 19 -32.58 -37.45 12.85
C TYR A 19 -32.72 -35.98 13.24
N PHE A 20 -33.79 -35.62 13.96
CA PHE A 20 -34.02 -34.25 14.40
C PHE A 20 -32.94 -33.77 15.38
N GLN A 21 -32.51 -34.63 16.31
CA GLN A 21 -31.40 -34.34 17.21
C GLN A 21 -30.06 -34.15 16.46
N LYS A 22 -29.78 -34.97 15.43
CA LYS A 22 -28.58 -34.80 14.60
C LYS A 22 -28.61 -33.49 13.82
N LEU A 23 -29.75 -33.12 13.25
CA LEU A 23 -29.93 -31.85 12.53
C LEU A 23 -29.76 -30.64 13.46
N ASN A 24 -30.33 -30.67 14.67
CA ASN A 24 -30.16 -29.60 15.65
C ASN A 24 -28.70 -29.48 16.12
N LYS A 25 -28.00 -30.60 16.38
CA LYS A 25 -26.57 -30.57 16.70
C LYS A 25 -25.74 -29.98 15.56
N LEU A 26 -26.04 -30.33 14.31
CA LEU A 26 -25.34 -29.79 13.14
C LEU A 26 -25.58 -28.28 13.01
N LYS A 27 -26.81 -27.81 13.20
CA LYS A 27 -27.14 -26.38 13.16
C LYS A 27 -26.41 -25.59 14.25
N ILE A 28 -26.34 -26.11 15.47
CA ILE A 28 -25.60 -25.49 16.57
C ILE A 28 -24.11 -25.43 16.24
N LEU A 29 -23.52 -26.52 15.75
CA LEU A 29 -22.10 -26.54 15.35
C LEU A 29 -21.80 -25.55 14.22
N LEU A 30 -22.69 -25.42 13.24
CA LEU A 30 -22.56 -24.43 12.17
C LEU A 30 -22.67 -22.99 12.69
N MET A 31 -23.58 -22.73 13.62
CA MET A 31 -23.70 -21.42 14.27
C MET A 31 -22.46 -21.08 15.11
N VAL A 32 -22.00 -22.01 15.94
CA VAL A 32 -20.78 -21.83 16.77
C VAL A 32 -19.55 -21.65 15.88
N GLY A 33 -19.39 -22.47 14.85
CA GLY A 33 -18.31 -22.34 13.88
C GLY A 33 -18.33 -20.99 13.15
N GLY A 34 -19.51 -20.52 12.75
CA GLY A 34 -19.68 -19.20 12.14
C GLY A 34 -19.31 -18.05 13.08
N ILE A 35 -19.69 -18.14 14.36
CA ILE A 35 -19.34 -17.14 15.38
C ILE A 35 -17.81 -17.08 15.58
N ILE A 36 -17.16 -18.23 15.72
CA ILE A 36 -15.69 -18.31 15.91
C ILE A 36 -14.95 -17.71 14.71
N ILE A 37 -15.38 -18.04 13.48
CA ILE A 37 -14.76 -17.50 12.26
C ILE A 37 -14.92 -15.97 12.21
N LEU A 38 -16.11 -15.45 12.55
CA LEU A 38 -16.36 -14.01 12.58
C LEU A 38 -15.50 -13.30 13.64
N GLU A 39 -15.31 -13.91 14.81
CA GLU A 39 -14.45 -13.38 15.87
C GLU A 39 -12.98 -13.34 15.43
N ILE A 40 -12.50 -14.39 14.75
CA ILE A 40 -11.15 -14.41 14.15
C ILE A 40 -10.99 -13.26 13.14
N TYR A 41 -11.96 -13.06 12.25
CA TYR A 41 -11.93 -11.95 11.30
C TYR A 41 -11.88 -10.58 11.97
N LYS A 42 -12.67 -10.37 13.03
CA LYS A 42 -12.67 -9.10 13.78
C LYS A 42 -11.34 -8.84 14.45
N ARG A 43 -10.77 -9.86 15.10
CA ARG A 43 -9.46 -9.74 15.75
C ARG A 43 -8.36 -9.39 14.74
N GLU A 44 -8.36 -10.04 13.59
CA GLU A 44 -7.37 -9.74 12.55
C GLU A 44 -7.58 -8.35 11.93
N HIS A 45 -8.82 -7.93 11.78
CA HIS A 45 -9.17 -6.58 11.32
C HIS A 45 -8.66 -5.49 12.28
N GLU A 46 -8.80 -5.69 13.59
CA GLU A 46 -8.27 -4.77 14.61
C GLU A 46 -6.74 -4.70 14.58
N LEU A 47 -6.05 -5.84 14.54
CA LEU A 47 -4.59 -5.88 14.44
C LEU A 47 -4.08 -5.15 13.19
N MET A 48 -4.72 -5.40 12.04
CA MET A 48 -4.36 -4.73 10.79
C MET A 48 -4.61 -3.22 10.82
N LYS A 49 -5.69 -2.79 11.48
CA LYS A 49 -6.01 -1.38 11.66
C LYS A 49 -4.93 -0.67 12.49
N ASP A 50 -4.47 -1.28 13.56
CA ASP A 50 -3.41 -0.74 14.41
C ASP A 50 -2.08 -0.64 13.66
N ASP A 51 -1.69 -1.69 12.92
CA ASP A 51 -0.48 -1.67 12.09
C ASP A 51 -0.54 -0.59 11.00
N LEU A 52 -1.70 -0.42 10.36
CA LEU A 52 -1.93 0.64 9.36
C LEU A 52 -1.76 2.04 9.99
N PHE A 53 -2.28 2.27 11.20
CA PHE A 53 -2.09 3.53 11.91
C PHE A 53 -0.64 3.77 12.29
N HIS A 54 0.06 2.76 12.81
CA HIS A 54 1.48 2.86 13.14
C HIS A 54 2.35 3.16 11.92
N LEU A 55 2.09 2.52 10.78
CA LEU A 55 2.81 2.80 9.53
C LEU A 55 2.55 4.21 9.01
N LYS A 56 1.31 4.69 9.09
CA LYS A 56 0.97 6.06 8.70
C LYS A 56 1.63 7.10 9.61
N ASP A 57 1.62 6.89 10.92
CA ASP A 57 2.27 7.76 11.89
C ASP A 57 3.79 7.81 11.66
N CYS A 58 4.41 6.65 11.43
CA CYS A 58 5.83 6.55 11.07
C CYS A 58 6.14 7.35 9.80
N GLN A 59 5.31 7.25 8.76
CA GLN A 59 5.47 8.03 7.54
C GLN A 59 5.39 9.55 7.80
N ILE A 60 4.43 10.01 8.60
CA ILE A 60 4.26 11.43 8.93
C ILE A 60 5.49 11.94 9.70
N LYS A 61 5.91 11.22 10.75
CA LYS A 61 7.10 11.55 11.54
C LYS A 61 8.36 11.59 10.68
N PHE A 62 8.49 10.65 9.75
CA PHE A 62 9.61 10.59 8.83
C PHE A 62 9.68 11.82 7.92
N ILE A 63 8.56 12.24 7.33
CA ILE A 63 8.48 13.45 6.51
C ILE A 63 8.78 14.69 7.36
N ALA A 64 8.17 14.79 8.55
CA ALA A 64 8.41 15.92 9.45
C ALA A 64 9.90 16.03 9.79
N PHE A 65 10.54 14.92 10.17
CA PHE A 65 11.98 14.88 10.43
C PHE A 65 12.79 15.30 9.20
N ALA A 66 12.50 14.77 8.02
CA ALA A 66 13.22 15.11 6.80
C ALA A 66 13.11 16.60 6.45
N VAL A 67 11.90 17.18 6.56
CA VAL A 67 11.64 18.61 6.31
C VAL A 67 12.32 19.48 7.36
N THR A 68 12.18 19.15 8.65
CA THR A 68 12.79 19.92 9.75
C THR A 68 14.31 19.85 9.70
N ALA A 69 14.90 18.68 9.50
CA ALA A 69 16.34 18.52 9.35
C ALA A 69 16.87 19.30 8.14
N THR A 70 16.17 19.25 7.01
CA THR A 70 16.52 20.03 5.81
C THR A 70 16.45 21.52 6.08
N GLY A 71 15.36 22.02 6.67
CA GLY A 71 15.19 23.44 7.00
C GLY A 71 16.24 23.94 7.98
N PHE A 72 16.54 23.16 9.02
CA PHE A 72 17.60 23.46 9.99
C PHE A 72 18.97 23.55 9.34
N LEU A 73 19.34 22.56 8.51
CA LEU A 73 20.60 22.55 7.79
C LEU A 73 20.70 23.73 6.82
N LEU A 74 19.66 24.01 6.03
CA LEU A 74 19.64 25.17 5.13
C LEU A 74 19.77 26.49 5.89
N SER A 75 19.15 26.61 7.07
CA SER A 75 19.24 27.80 7.92
C SER A 75 20.66 28.03 8.46
N ILE A 76 21.35 26.96 8.91
CA ILE A 76 22.75 27.06 9.33
C ILE A 76 23.63 27.53 8.18
N LEU A 77 23.42 26.96 6.99
CA LEU A 77 24.23 27.26 5.81
C LEU A 77 24.01 28.68 5.29
N ALA A 78 22.78 29.20 5.36
CA ALA A 78 22.48 30.57 4.98
C ALA A 78 23.21 31.62 5.85
N ASN A 79 23.51 31.30 7.11
CA ASN A 79 24.18 32.20 8.05
C ASN A 79 25.71 32.07 8.07
N GLY A 80 26.27 31.04 7.44
CA GLY A 80 27.70 30.76 7.46
C GLY A 80 28.42 31.19 6.18
N LYS A 81 29.73 31.45 6.27
CA LYS A 81 30.65 31.43 5.11
C LYS A 81 30.96 29.97 4.73
N SER A 82 29.93 29.16 4.54
CA SER A 82 30.06 27.74 4.27
C SER A 82 30.34 27.49 2.78
N SER A 83 31.18 26.50 2.48
CA SER A 83 31.36 26.00 1.11
C SER A 83 30.02 25.66 0.46
N GLU A 84 29.89 26.03 -0.81
CA GLU A 84 28.68 25.88 -1.61
C GLU A 84 28.20 24.43 -1.73
N ALA A 85 29.13 23.47 -1.61
CA ALA A 85 28.82 22.04 -1.61
C ALA A 85 27.99 21.60 -0.38
N PHE A 86 27.98 22.38 0.70
CA PHE A 86 27.25 22.03 1.90
C PHE A 86 25.72 22.12 1.73
N TYR A 87 25.22 22.89 0.76
CA TYR A 87 23.79 22.91 0.40
C TYR A 87 23.29 21.55 -0.13
N LEU A 88 24.20 20.62 -0.44
CA LEU A 88 23.87 19.25 -0.83
C LEU A 88 23.75 18.30 0.38
N ILE A 89 24.22 18.66 1.58
CA ILE A 89 24.12 17.79 2.77
C ILE A 89 22.67 17.31 3.01
N PRO A 90 21.64 18.18 2.93
CA PRO A 90 20.27 17.72 3.15
C PRO A 90 19.82 16.60 2.21
N LEU A 91 20.40 16.50 1.00
CA LEU A 91 20.08 15.42 0.05
C LEU A 91 20.48 14.03 0.57
N ILE A 92 21.47 13.95 1.45
CA ILE A 92 21.88 12.69 2.10
C ILE A 92 20.74 12.14 2.95
N ILE A 93 19.88 13.00 3.51
CA ILE A 93 18.71 12.61 4.30
C ILE A 93 17.48 12.45 3.38
N LEU A 94 17.28 13.39 2.45
CA LEU A 94 16.08 13.45 1.59
C LEU A 94 15.99 12.26 0.63
N LEU A 95 17.07 11.92 -0.09
CA LEU A 95 17.04 10.88 -1.12
C LEU A 95 16.72 9.47 -0.58
N PRO A 96 17.42 8.95 0.46
CA PRO A 96 17.06 7.65 1.02
C PRO A 96 15.67 7.72 1.66
N GLY A 97 15.32 8.85 2.26
CA GLY A 97 14.00 9.03 2.85
C GLY A 97 12.85 8.96 1.85
N TRP A 98 13.05 9.51 0.67
CA TRP A 98 12.11 9.43 -0.43
C TRP A 98 11.86 7.97 -0.84
N CYS A 99 12.92 7.16 -0.95
CA CYS A 99 12.82 5.74 -1.28
C CYS A 99 12.13 4.93 -0.19
N VAL A 100 12.53 5.10 1.08
CA VAL A 100 11.91 4.40 2.21
C VAL A 100 10.43 4.72 2.29
N PHE A 101 10.05 5.99 2.09
CA PHE A 101 8.64 6.39 2.09
C PHE A 101 7.81 5.62 1.05
N PHE A 102 8.29 5.56 -0.21
CA PHE A 102 7.54 4.90 -1.28
C PHE A 102 7.52 3.37 -1.14
N ASP A 103 8.57 2.75 -0.62
CA ASP A 103 8.56 1.33 -0.28
C ASP A 103 7.50 1.02 0.80
N LYS A 104 7.41 1.86 1.83
CA LYS A 104 6.36 1.76 2.86
C LYS A 104 4.96 2.02 2.29
N ALA A 105 4.81 2.96 1.35
CA ALA A 105 3.52 3.22 0.69
C ALA A 105 3.02 2.01 -0.11
N VAL A 106 3.92 1.27 -0.78
CA VAL A 106 3.58 0.01 -1.46
C VAL A 106 3.09 -1.05 -0.47
N THR A 107 3.75 -1.16 0.68
CA THR A 107 3.33 -2.07 1.76
C THR A 107 1.95 -1.69 2.29
N LEU A 108 1.72 -0.40 2.55
CA LEU A 108 0.42 0.13 3.02
C LEU A 108 -0.71 -0.16 2.02
N ALA A 109 -0.47 0.08 0.73
CA ALA A 109 -1.46 -0.18 -0.32
C ALA A 109 -1.83 -1.67 -0.41
N ARG A 110 -0.88 -2.57 -0.13
CA ARG A 110 -1.11 -4.01 -0.07
C ARG A 110 -1.95 -4.41 1.14
N MET A 111 -1.61 -3.88 2.32
CA MET A 111 -2.35 -4.09 3.57
C MET A 111 -3.80 -3.59 3.46
N LEU A 112 -3.99 -2.38 2.93
CA LEU A 112 -5.33 -1.82 2.69
C LEU A 112 -6.19 -2.68 1.77
N GLY A 113 -5.57 -3.29 0.75
CA GLY A 113 -6.27 -4.24 -0.12
C GLY A 113 -6.79 -5.45 0.65
N TYR A 114 -5.97 -6.05 1.51
CA TYR A 114 -6.38 -7.21 2.32
C TYR A 114 -7.45 -6.83 3.34
N TYR A 115 -7.22 -5.73 4.05
CA TYR A 115 -8.15 -5.15 5.01
C TYR A 115 -9.54 -4.91 4.41
N THR A 116 -9.61 -4.39 3.17
CA THR A 116 -10.90 -4.20 2.46
C THR A 116 -11.63 -5.52 2.20
N ILE A 117 -10.90 -6.61 1.94
CA ILE A 117 -11.51 -7.94 1.75
C ILE A 117 -12.02 -8.49 3.08
N LEU A 118 -11.25 -8.34 4.17
CA LEU A 118 -11.68 -8.71 5.52
C LEU A 118 -12.97 -7.99 5.93
N GLU A 119 -13.05 -6.67 5.71
CA GLU A 119 -14.29 -5.92 5.96
C GLU A 119 -15.48 -6.47 5.16
N GLY A 120 -15.24 -6.86 3.90
CA GLY A 120 -16.26 -7.48 3.08
C GLY A 120 -16.72 -8.85 3.62
N LEU A 121 -15.81 -9.64 4.21
CA LEU A 121 -16.13 -10.92 4.86
C LEU A 121 -16.92 -10.70 6.16
N ILE A 122 -16.52 -9.75 7.00
CA ILE A 122 -17.19 -9.41 8.27
C ILE A 122 -18.63 -8.91 8.01
N VAL A 123 -18.83 -8.08 6.99
CA VAL A 123 -20.15 -7.54 6.61
C VAL A 123 -20.99 -8.58 5.84
N GLY A 124 -20.42 -9.73 5.47
CA GLY A 124 -21.13 -10.77 4.69
C GLY A 124 -21.32 -10.42 3.21
N ARG A 125 -20.58 -9.44 2.67
CA ARG A 125 -20.54 -9.13 1.22
C ARG A 125 -19.77 -10.18 0.41
N TYR A 126 -18.93 -10.92 1.12
CA TYR A 126 -18.02 -11.92 0.60
C TYR A 126 -18.13 -13.18 1.43
N GLU A 127 -17.95 -14.32 0.79
CA GLU A 127 -17.70 -15.61 1.43
C GLU A 127 -16.33 -16.10 0.99
N SER A 128 -15.54 -16.61 1.93
CA SER A 128 -14.27 -17.27 1.65
C SER A 128 -14.39 -18.74 1.96
N LYS A 129 -13.92 -19.60 1.06
CA LYS A 129 -13.88 -21.05 1.32
C LYS A 129 -12.83 -21.43 2.35
N ASN A 130 -11.74 -20.67 2.43
CA ASN A 130 -10.59 -20.98 3.26
C ASN A 130 -10.07 -19.69 3.90
N PHE A 131 -10.23 -19.57 5.21
CA PHE A 131 -9.59 -18.51 5.95
C PHE A 131 -8.07 -18.68 5.91
N LYS A 132 -7.36 -17.60 5.55
CA LYS A 132 -5.91 -17.51 5.64
C LYS A 132 -5.57 -16.20 6.32
N GLY A 133 -4.89 -16.29 7.46
CA GLY A 133 -4.37 -15.13 8.16
C GLY A 133 -3.35 -14.36 7.30
N TRP A 134 -3.17 -13.09 7.61
CA TRP A 134 -2.42 -12.09 6.88
C TRP A 134 -1.02 -12.56 6.48
N GLU A 135 -0.22 -13.03 7.44
CA GLU A 135 1.17 -13.45 7.17
C GLU A 135 1.26 -14.61 6.16
N ARG A 136 0.38 -15.60 6.30
CA ARG A 136 0.32 -16.74 5.37
C ARG A 136 -0.17 -16.29 4.00
N ALA A 137 -1.22 -15.48 3.96
CA ALA A 137 -1.75 -14.94 2.72
C ALA A 137 -0.71 -14.03 2.02
N LEU A 138 0.10 -13.30 2.79
CA LEU A 138 1.18 -12.45 2.30
C LEU A 138 2.35 -13.27 1.73
N GLY A 139 2.70 -14.39 2.34
CA GLY A 139 3.66 -15.35 1.78
C GLY A 139 3.21 -15.82 0.40
N GLU A 140 1.97 -16.32 0.30
CA GLU A 140 1.39 -16.74 -0.99
C GLU A 140 1.26 -15.58 -1.99
N TYR A 141 0.96 -14.37 -1.51
CA TYR A 141 0.93 -13.18 -2.34
C TYR A 141 2.30 -12.95 -2.97
N ARG A 142 3.39 -13.00 -2.20
CA ARG A 142 4.75 -12.76 -2.70
C ARG A 142 5.15 -13.80 -3.74
N GLU A 143 4.92 -15.08 -3.46
CA GLU A 143 5.23 -16.18 -4.39
C GLU A 143 4.44 -16.09 -5.71
N ASN A 144 3.16 -15.73 -5.65
CA ASN A 144 2.30 -15.63 -6.83
C ASN A 144 2.45 -14.31 -7.59
N SER A 145 2.80 -13.22 -6.91
CA SER A 145 2.94 -11.88 -7.49
C SER A 145 4.11 -11.81 -8.47
N GLU A 146 5.22 -12.47 -8.15
CA GLU A 146 6.38 -12.54 -9.03
C GLU A 146 6.06 -13.26 -10.35
N LYS A 147 5.15 -14.24 -10.33
CA LYS A 147 4.85 -15.07 -11.50
C LYS A 147 3.64 -14.60 -12.32
N LYS A 148 2.60 -14.05 -11.70
CA LYS A 148 1.30 -13.79 -12.38
C LYS A 148 0.90 -12.31 -12.49
N LEU A 149 1.33 -11.44 -11.57
CA LEU A 149 1.00 -10.00 -11.62
C LEU A 149 1.89 -9.24 -12.61
N MET A 150 3.03 -9.81 -13.03
CA MET A 150 3.85 -9.27 -14.12
C MET A 150 3.15 -9.29 -15.49
N ALA A 151 2.06 -10.03 -15.64
CA ALA A 151 1.24 -10.03 -16.85
C ALA A 151 0.17 -8.91 -16.88
N SER A 152 0.10 -8.06 -15.85
CA SER A 152 -0.83 -6.92 -15.82
C SER A 152 -0.51 -5.93 -16.95
N LYS A 153 -1.51 -5.67 -17.81
CA LYS A 153 -1.43 -4.88 -19.05
C LYS A 153 -1.02 -3.40 -18.87
N SER A 154 -0.98 -2.85 -17.65
CA SER A 154 -0.62 -1.44 -17.39
C SER A 154 0.78 -1.26 -16.80
N SER A 155 1.78 -1.93 -17.37
CA SER A 155 3.17 -1.72 -16.99
C SER A 155 3.61 -0.31 -17.37
N TRP A 156 4.30 0.42 -16.47
CA TRP A 156 4.96 1.70 -16.81
C TRP A 156 5.76 1.66 -18.13
N LYS A 157 6.23 0.47 -18.53
CA LYS A 157 6.95 0.26 -19.80
C LYS A 157 6.07 0.47 -21.04
N THR A 158 4.77 0.16 -20.99
CA THR A 158 3.86 0.26 -22.14
C THR A 158 3.26 1.65 -22.35
N ILE A 159 3.37 2.52 -21.34
CA ILE A 159 2.83 3.87 -21.37
C ILE A 159 3.69 4.77 -22.25
N SER A 160 3.04 5.61 -23.06
CA SER A 160 3.72 6.54 -23.97
C SER A 160 4.53 7.59 -23.21
N ILE A 161 5.59 8.11 -23.83
CA ILE A 161 6.41 9.18 -23.23
C ILE A 161 5.56 10.43 -22.92
N ARG A 162 4.61 10.76 -23.80
CA ARG A 162 3.68 11.89 -23.61
C ARG A 162 2.84 11.73 -22.34
N GLU A 163 2.30 10.54 -22.08
CA GLU A 163 1.54 10.27 -20.86
C GLU A 163 2.43 10.30 -19.61
N LYS A 164 3.68 9.83 -19.69
CA LYS A 164 4.64 9.91 -18.58
C LYS A 164 4.97 11.36 -18.21
N ILE A 165 5.22 12.19 -19.23
CA ILE A 165 5.46 13.62 -19.05
C ILE A 165 4.22 14.32 -18.49
N GLY A 166 3.04 14.01 -19.03
CA GLY A 166 1.76 14.53 -18.52
C GLY A 166 1.56 14.18 -17.05
N PHE A 167 1.78 12.91 -16.68
CA PHE A 167 1.71 12.45 -15.30
C PHE A 167 2.74 13.16 -14.39
N PHE A 168 3.97 13.33 -14.86
CA PHE A 168 4.99 14.08 -14.11
C PHE A 168 4.53 15.52 -13.80
N PHE A 169 4.04 16.26 -14.80
CA PHE A 169 3.54 17.62 -14.58
C PHE A 169 2.30 17.66 -13.71
N GLU A 170 1.38 16.70 -13.85
CA GLU A 170 0.21 16.58 -12.96
C GLU A 170 0.63 16.47 -11.49
N VAL A 171 1.62 15.64 -11.20
CA VAL A 171 2.11 15.42 -9.84
C VAL A 171 2.89 16.63 -9.34
N VAL A 172 3.92 17.09 -10.07
CA VAL A 172 4.84 18.15 -9.63
C VAL A 172 4.13 19.49 -9.46
N LEU A 173 3.24 19.85 -10.39
CA LEU A 173 2.47 21.10 -10.33
C LEU A 173 1.21 20.98 -9.49
N LEU A 174 0.92 19.79 -8.91
CA LEU A 174 -0.29 19.50 -8.16
C LEU A 174 -1.56 19.94 -8.92
N ARG A 175 -1.55 19.82 -10.27
CA ARG A 175 -2.54 20.45 -11.16
C ARG A 175 -3.93 19.79 -11.10
N ARG A 176 -4.09 18.65 -10.42
CA ARG A 176 -5.42 18.02 -10.27
C ARG A 176 -6.32 18.90 -9.39
N ASN A 177 -7.38 19.44 -10.00
CA ASN A 177 -8.48 20.17 -9.34
C ASN A 177 -9.30 19.33 -8.32
N ILE A 178 -8.92 18.08 -8.08
CA ILE A 178 -9.58 17.17 -7.15
C ILE A 178 -8.53 16.82 -6.10
N LYS A 179 -8.80 17.23 -4.85
CA LYS A 179 -8.02 17.00 -3.61
C LYS A 179 -6.75 16.16 -3.83
N PRO A 180 -5.55 16.77 -3.77
CA PRO A 180 -4.32 16.06 -4.09
C PRO A 180 -4.21 14.79 -3.24
N ASN A 181 -3.92 13.67 -3.89
CA ASN A 181 -3.67 12.42 -3.18
C ASN A 181 -2.48 12.67 -2.25
N TYR A 182 -2.54 12.15 -1.03
CA TYR A 182 -1.46 12.27 -0.05
C TYR A 182 -0.09 11.90 -0.66
N TRP A 183 -0.04 10.84 -1.47
CA TRP A 183 1.21 10.42 -2.11
C TRP A 183 1.75 11.41 -3.15
N HIS A 184 0.88 12.16 -3.85
CA HIS A 184 1.31 13.25 -4.74
C HIS A 184 1.92 14.39 -3.96
N LEU A 185 1.28 14.79 -2.86
CA LEU A 185 1.78 15.86 -2.01
C LEU A 185 3.18 15.52 -1.49
N ILE A 186 3.37 14.30 -0.99
CA ILE A 186 4.67 13.87 -0.47
C ILE A 186 5.73 13.79 -1.58
N TYR A 187 5.38 13.22 -2.74
CA TYR A 187 6.29 13.23 -3.89
C TYR A 187 6.75 14.65 -4.22
N SER A 188 5.81 15.59 -4.30
CA SER A 188 6.11 16.97 -4.66
C SER A 188 6.96 17.67 -3.60
N ILE A 189 6.73 17.42 -2.30
CA ILE A 189 7.58 17.95 -1.22
C ILE A 189 9.02 17.46 -1.38
N PHE A 190 9.26 16.15 -1.51
CA PHE A 190 10.61 15.62 -1.69
C PHE A 190 11.26 16.12 -2.98
N PHE A 191 10.50 16.17 -4.07
CA PHE A 191 10.96 16.70 -5.35
C PHE A 191 11.42 18.15 -5.21
N TRP A 192 10.55 19.05 -4.74
CA TRP A 192 10.86 20.47 -4.63
C TRP A 192 11.98 20.76 -3.63
N LEU A 193 12.02 20.09 -2.47
CA LEU A 193 13.13 20.26 -1.51
C LEU A 193 14.47 19.79 -2.09
N SER A 194 14.48 18.69 -2.84
CA SER A 194 15.71 18.18 -3.45
C SER A 194 16.22 19.13 -4.54
N TRP A 195 15.33 19.60 -5.40
CA TRP A 195 15.69 20.57 -6.45
C TRP A 195 16.02 21.95 -5.90
N LEU A 196 15.44 22.36 -4.76
CA LEU A 196 15.84 23.56 -4.04
C LEU A 196 17.28 23.45 -3.54
N CYS A 197 17.68 22.32 -2.94
CA CYS A 197 19.06 22.10 -2.49
C CYS A 197 20.06 22.18 -3.65
N ILE A 198 19.74 21.56 -4.78
CA ILE A 198 20.56 21.62 -6.02
C ILE A 198 20.59 23.05 -6.56
N GLY A 199 19.42 23.70 -6.65
CA GLY A 199 19.29 25.07 -7.16
C GLY A 199 20.05 26.08 -6.32
N LEU A 200 20.01 25.97 -4.99
CA LEU A 200 20.81 26.79 -4.08
C LEU A 200 22.30 26.57 -4.30
N SER A 201 22.73 25.30 -4.42
CA SER A 201 24.11 24.96 -4.77
C SER A 201 24.53 25.62 -6.08
N ILE A 202 23.68 25.57 -7.13
CA ILE A 202 23.94 26.21 -8.44
C ILE A 202 23.85 27.74 -8.39
N SER A 203 23.00 28.33 -7.56
CA SER A 203 22.91 29.79 -7.46
C SER A 203 24.13 30.38 -6.74
N SER A 204 24.63 29.66 -5.74
CA SER A 204 25.88 30.00 -5.05
C SER A 204 27.08 29.90 -5.98
N ILE A 205 26.96 29.07 -7.04
CA ILE A 205 27.96 28.95 -8.08
C ILE A 205 28.09 30.22 -8.93
N SER A 206 27.20 31.23 -8.87
CA SER A 206 27.32 32.46 -9.68
C SER A 206 28.67 33.22 -9.54
N THR A 207 29.50 32.89 -8.53
CA THR A 207 30.97 33.08 -8.51
C THR A 207 31.75 32.11 -9.45
N PHE A 208 31.17 31.73 -10.59
CA PHE A 208 31.42 30.44 -11.32
C PHE A 208 32.80 30.30 -11.95
N LEU A 209 33.43 31.43 -12.23
CA LEU A 209 34.73 31.48 -12.89
C LEU A 209 35.88 31.06 -11.96
N GLY A 210 35.70 31.13 -10.64
CA GLY A 210 36.75 30.83 -9.65
C GLY A 210 36.70 29.44 -9.02
N GLN A 211 35.69 28.61 -9.33
CA GLN A 211 35.51 27.34 -8.63
C GLN A 211 36.34 26.18 -9.17
N ASN A 212 36.77 25.32 -8.22
CA ASN A 212 37.38 24.04 -8.51
C ASN A 212 36.46 23.13 -9.33
N ILE A 213 37.01 22.53 -10.38
CA ILE A 213 36.33 21.58 -11.28
C ILE A 213 35.62 20.46 -10.50
N MET A 214 36.23 20.01 -9.39
CA MET A 214 35.68 18.94 -8.54
C MET A 214 34.31 19.28 -7.95
N SER A 215 34.08 20.53 -7.53
CA SER A 215 32.81 20.97 -6.97
C SER A 215 31.70 20.93 -8.03
N LYS A 216 32.00 21.39 -9.25
CA LYS A 216 31.06 21.34 -10.39
C LYS A 216 30.68 19.89 -10.72
N LEU A 217 31.67 19.00 -10.77
CA LEU A 217 31.46 17.58 -11.02
C LEU A 217 30.58 16.92 -9.93
N SER A 218 30.82 17.23 -8.66
CA SER A 218 30.00 16.69 -7.56
C SER A 218 28.54 17.12 -7.63
N ILE A 219 28.27 18.38 -7.98
CA ILE A 219 26.91 18.90 -8.12
C ILE A 219 26.20 18.23 -9.30
N LEU A 220 26.91 18.02 -10.41
CA LEU A 220 26.37 17.31 -11.58
C LEU A 220 26.03 15.84 -11.24
N ILE A 221 26.94 15.13 -10.56
CA ILE A 221 26.73 13.74 -10.15
C ILE A 221 25.52 13.63 -9.21
N ILE A 222 25.46 14.49 -8.18
CA ILE A 222 24.34 14.48 -7.21
C ILE A 222 23.03 14.88 -7.88
N GLY A 223 23.05 15.85 -8.80
CA GLY A 223 21.88 16.23 -9.59
C GLY A 223 21.38 15.09 -10.46
N PHE A 224 22.27 14.37 -11.13
CA PHE A 224 21.94 13.20 -11.94
C PHE A 224 21.35 12.06 -11.09
N LEU A 225 21.95 11.78 -9.92
CA LEU A 225 21.40 10.79 -8.98
C LEU A 225 20.00 11.22 -8.52
N THR A 226 19.80 12.48 -8.13
CA THR A 226 18.50 13.03 -7.70
C THR A 226 17.43 12.88 -8.79
N LEU A 227 17.81 13.04 -10.06
CA LEU A 227 16.92 12.81 -11.20
C LEU A 227 16.54 11.33 -11.32
N ILE A 228 17.50 10.40 -11.20
CA ILE A 228 17.23 8.95 -11.21
C ILE A 228 16.25 8.59 -10.08
N PHE A 229 16.49 9.08 -8.86
CA PHE A 229 15.62 8.86 -7.72
C PHE A 229 14.22 9.42 -7.95
N SER A 230 14.10 10.64 -8.49
CA SER A 230 12.81 11.24 -8.84
C SER A 230 12.04 10.38 -9.83
N VAL A 231 12.66 9.97 -10.94
CA VAL A 231 12.01 9.15 -11.97
C VAL A 231 11.61 7.78 -11.43
N SER A 232 12.46 7.16 -10.61
CA SER A 232 12.17 5.88 -9.96
C SER A 232 10.95 5.98 -9.02
N ASN A 233 10.93 6.99 -8.15
CA ASN A 233 9.82 7.22 -7.23
C ASN A 233 8.52 7.62 -7.96
N LEU A 234 8.62 8.37 -9.07
CA LEU A 234 7.47 8.72 -9.90
C LEU A 234 6.83 7.47 -10.52
N ARG A 235 7.68 6.55 -10.99
CA ARG A 235 7.21 5.25 -11.48
C ARG A 235 6.50 4.48 -10.38
N THR A 236 7.07 4.40 -9.17
CA THR A 236 6.42 3.73 -8.04
C THR A 236 5.07 4.37 -7.69
N LEU A 237 5.00 5.71 -7.68
CA LEU A 237 3.78 6.47 -7.48
C LEU A 237 2.72 6.17 -8.56
N HIS A 238 3.12 6.09 -9.82
CA HIS A 238 2.22 5.68 -10.89
C HIS A 238 1.70 4.25 -10.69
N GLU A 239 2.58 3.31 -10.33
CA GLU A 239 2.21 1.92 -10.07
C GLU A 239 1.27 1.79 -8.86
N LEU A 240 1.40 2.68 -7.87
CA LEU A 240 0.49 2.82 -6.73
C LEU A 240 -0.88 3.38 -7.12
N GLU A 241 -0.96 4.30 -8.09
CA GLU A 241 -2.25 4.86 -8.51
C GLU A 241 -3.00 3.93 -9.48
N LYS A 242 -2.32 3.48 -10.54
CA LYS A 242 -2.94 2.86 -11.71
C LYS A 242 -2.35 1.50 -12.08
N GLY A 243 -1.24 1.12 -11.45
CA GLY A 243 -0.50 -0.08 -11.83
C GLY A 243 -0.72 -1.25 -10.89
N LYS A 244 0.34 -2.07 -10.75
CA LYS A 244 0.30 -3.33 -10.01
C LYS A 244 0.11 -3.16 -8.50
N TYR A 245 0.51 -2.01 -7.95
CA TYR A 245 0.38 -1.71 -6.53
C TYR A 245 -0.90 -0.93 -6.19
N SER A 246 -1.74 -0.66 -7.19
CA SER A 246 -3.02 0.01 -6.97
C SER A 246 -3.96 -0.81 -6.09
N CYS A 247 -4.81 -0.12 -5.33
CA CYS A 247 -5.81 -0.75 -4.47
C CYS A 247 -6.70 -1.72 -5.26
N LYS A 248 -7.05 -1.39 -6.51
CA LYS A 248 -7.81 -2.28 -7.39
C LYS A 248 -7.06 -3.57 -7.72
N SER A 249 -5.79 -3.46 -8.12
CA SER A 249 -4.94 -4.61 -8.42
C SER A 249 -4.73 -5.49 -7.19
N ASN A 250 -4.45 -4.90 -6.04
CA ASN A 250 -4.31 -5.62 -4.76
C ASN A 250 -5.61 -6.32 -4.37
N ASN A 251 -6.76 -5.67 -4.48
CA ASN A 251 -8.07 -6.29 -4.21
C ASN A 251 -8.33 -7.52 -5.08
N ILE A 252 -7.98 -7.46 -6.38
CA ILE A 252 -8.13 -8.60 -7.30
C ILE A 252 -7.20 -9.74 -6.88
N ALA A 253 -5.94 -9.42 -6.56
CA ALA A 253 -4.97 -10.40 -6.10
C ALA A 253 -5.42 -11.08 -4.79
N TRP A 254 -5.90 -10.30 -3.83
CA TRP A 254 -6.38 -10.82 -2.55
C TRP A 254 -7.61 -11.69 -2.68
N LYS A 255 -8.60 -11.30 -3.51
CA LYS A 255 -9.76 -12.15 -3.80
C LYS A 255 -9.38 -13.51 -4.36
N LYS A 256 -8.34 -13.54 -5.20
CA LYS A 256 -7.82 -14.79 -5.77
C LYS A 256 -7.11 -15.66 -4.73
N ILE A 257 -6.27 -15.07 -3.88
CA ILE A 257 -5.50 -15.79 -2.85
C ILE A 257 -6.42 -16.38 -1.77
N LEU A 258 -7.47 -15.64 -1.41
CA LEU A 258 -8.44 -15.99 -0.38
C LEU A 258 -9.65 -16.78 -0.91
N ASP A 259 -9.67 -17.11 -2.22
CA ASP A 259 -10.79 -17.79 -2.90
C ASP A 259 -12.16 -17.20 -2.54
N VAL A 260 -12.26 -15.87 -2.66
CA VAL A 260 -13.44 -15.11 -2.24
C VAL A 260 -14.48 -15.07 -3.34
N VAL A 261 -15.70 -15.49 -3.00
CA VAL A 261 -16.87 -15.42 -3.87
C VAL A 261 -17.80 -14.31 -3.38
N LYS A 262 -18.38 -13.55 -4.31
CA LYS A 262 -19.37 -12.53 -3.98
C LYS A 262 -20.68 -13.22 -3.61
N THR A 263 -21.22 -12.93 -2.43
CA THR A 263 -22.53 -13.44 -2.03
C THR A 263 -23.59 -12.85 -2.97
N LYS A 264 -24.49 -13.71 -3.47
CA LYS A 264 -25.72 -13.22 -4.11
C LYS A 264 -26.56 -12.63 -2.98
N SER A 265 -26.37 -11.35 -2.70
CA SER A 265 -27.27 -10.59 -1.85
C SER A 265 -28.69 -10.88 -2.32
N ALA A 266 -29.48 -11.54 -1.47
CA ALA A 266 -30.92 -11.55 -1.63
C ALA A 266 -31.35 -10.07 -1.60
N ARG A 267 -31.72 -9.54 -2.76
CA ARG A 267 -32.41 -8.26 -2.83
C ARG A 267 -33.87 -8.50 -2.46
#